data_AF-A0A2V7RZ42-F1
#
_entry.id   AF-A0A2V7RZ42-F1
#
_cell.length_a   1.000
_cell.length_b   1.000
_cell.length_c   1.000
_cell.angle_alpha   90.00
_cell.angle_beta   90.00
_cell.angle_gamma   90.00
#
_symmetry.space_group_name_H-M   'P 1'
#
loop_
_entity.id
_entity.type
_entity.pdbx_description
1 polymer ?
#
loop_
_entity_poly.entity_id
_entity_poly.type
_entity_poly.pdbx_seq_one_letter_code
_entity_poly.pdbx_strand_id
1 'polypeptide(L)'
;MTVRQQWAVVGVVVAILATGLAAGVKLFADDLFPVGVGSSAPSFKAKDLASGATRTLADYRGQVVLLNVWATWCGYPESFVIDRGGTIRKKWISATDWNSPGNRALFDELLGTPSGAPAAAKATY
;
A
#
# COMPACT_ATOMS: atom_id res chain seq x y z
N MET A 1 -47.01 10.52 -21.89
CA MET A 1 -46.30 10.35 -20.60
C MET A 1 -46.28 11.67 -19.88
N THR A 2 -46.52 11.68 -18.57
CA THR A 2 -46.45 12.93 -17.77
C THR A 2 -45.01 13.21 -17.31
N VAL A 3 -44.69 14.48 -17.01
CA VAL A 3 -43.37 14.89 -16.50
C VAL A 3 -42.95 14.09 -15.26
N ARG A 4 -43.90 13.73 -14.38
CA ARG A 4 -43.65 12.88 -13.21
C ARG A 4 -43.20 11.46 -13.59
N GLN A 5 -43.76 10.88 -14.65
CA GLN A 5 -43.34 9.56 -15.15
C GLN A 5 -41.92 9.61 -15.75
N GLN A 6 -41.56 10.68 -16.45
CA GLN A 6 -40.20 10.85 -17.00
C GLN A 6 -39.14 10.92 -15.89
N TRP A 7 -39.37 11.72 -14.84
CA TRP A 7 -38.44 11.81 -13.71
C TRP A 7 -38.33 10.51 -12.92
N ALA A 8 -39.41 9.74 -12.79
CA ALA A 8 -39.37 8.41 -12.17
C ALA A 8 -38.46 7.46 -12.97
N VAL A 9 -38.59 7.44 -14.31
CA VAL A 9 -37.74 6.62 -15.18
C VAL A 9 -36.27 7.06 -15.08
N VAL A 10 -35.98 8.36 -15.10
CA VAL A 10 -34.62 8.88 -14.92
C VAL A 10 -34.04 8.44 -13.58
N GLY A 11 -34.80 8.56 -12.49
CA GLY A 11 -34.37 8.13 -11.16
C GLY A 11 -34.02 6.64 -11.11
N VAL A 12 -34.84 5.78 -11.72
CA VAL A 12 -34.57 4.33 -11.81
C VAL A 12 -33.31 4.04 -12.62
N VAL A 13 -33.14 4.67 -13.78
CA VAL A 13 -31.95 4.47 -14.62
C VAL A 13 -30.69 4.91 -13.87
N VAL A 14 -30.70 6.07 -13.23
CA VAL A 14 -29.56 6.55 -12.44
C VAL A 14 -29.25 5.61 -11.28
N ALA A 15 -30.27 5.11 -10.57
CA ALA A 15 -30.08 4.15 -9.49
C ALA A 15 -29.46 2.84 -9.99
N ILE A 16 -29.91 2.32 -11.14
CA ILE A 16 -29.34 1.12 -11.77
C ILE A 16 -27.89 1.36 -12.16
N LEU A 17 -27.58 2.49 -12.82
CA LEU A 17 -26.22 2.83 -13.23
C LEU A 17 -25.29 3.00 -12.03
N ALA A 18 -25.73 3.70 -10.99
CA ALA A 18 -24.95 3.90 -9.76
C ALA A 18 -24.68 2.57 -9.04
N THR A 19 -25.69 1.70 -8.97
CA THR A 19 -25.55 0.37 -8.36
C THR A 19 -24.62 -0.51 -9.19
N GLY A 20 -24.77 -0.50 -10.52
CA GLY A 20 -23.90 -1.24 -11.43
C GLY A 20 -22.45 -0.78 -11.34
N LEU A 21 -22.20 0.53 -11.28
CA LEU A 21 -20.86 1.08 -11.07
C LEU A 21 -20.28 0.67 -9.71
N ALA A 22 -21.04 0.83 -8.62
CA ALA A 22 -20.57 0.45 -7.28
C ALA A 22 -20.30 -1.05 -7.15
N ALA A 23 -21.15 -1.89 -7.72
CA ALA A 23 -20.95 -3.34 -7.76
C ALA A 23 -19.75 -3.71 -8.63
N GLY A 24 -19.60 -3.12 -9.81
CA GLY A 24 -18.44 -3.33 -10.68
C GLY A 24 -17.13 -2.96 -9.98
N VAL A 25 -17.05 -1.79 -9.35
CA VAL A 25 -15.87 -1.39 -8.58
C VAL A 25 -15.54 -2.39 -7.48
N LYS A 26 -16.53 -2.91 -6.74
CA LYS A 26 -16.30 -3.90 -5.69
C LYS A 26 -15.90 -5.27 -6.22
N LEU A 27 -16.52 -5.73 -7.30
CA LEU A 27 -16.29 -7.06 -7.87
C LEU A 27 -14.96 -7.15 -8.63
N PHE A 28 -14.47 -6.04 -9.17
CA PHE A 28 -13.22 -5.96 -9.94
C PHE A 28 -12.10 -5.20 -9.20
N ALA A 29 -12.26 -4.92 -7.90
CA ALA A 29 -11.29 -4.12 -7.14
C ALA A 29 -9.89 -4.76 -7.14
N ASP A 30 -9.81 -6.08 -6.97
CA ASP A 30 -8.55 -6.81 -6.86
C ASP A 30 -7.79 -6.85 -8.20
N ASP A 31 -8.50 -6.89 -9.33
CA ASP A 31 -7.90 -6.83 -10.67
C ASP A 31 -7.40 -5.41 -11.00
N LEU A 32 -8.13 -4.39 -10.55
CA LEU A 32 -7.78 -2.99 -10.77
C LEU A 32 -6.61 -2.54 -9.88
N PHE A 33 -6.49 -3.09 -8.67
CA PHE A 33 -5.48 -2.70 -7.68
C PHE A 33 -4.84 -3.93 -7.00
N PRO A 34 -4.03 -4.73 -7.73
CA PRO A 34 -3.51 -6.01 -7.24
C PRO A 34 -2.51 -5.88 -6.08
N VAL A 35 -2.04 -4.66 -5.78
CA VAL A 35 -1.06 -4.38 -4.73
C VAL A 35 -1.68 -3.40 -3.74
N GLY A 36 -2.16 -3.93 -2.62
CA GLY A 36 -2.87 -3.20 -1.58
C GLY A 36 -2.42 -3.59 -0.18
N VAL A 37 -2.94 -2.90 0.83
CA VAL A 37 -2.74 -3.32 2.22
C VAL A 37 -3.48 -4.63 2.46
N GLY A 38 -2.82 -5.60 3.10
CA GLY A 38 -3.33 -6.94 3.35
C GLY A 38 -3.01 -7.95 2.25
N SER A 39 -2.57 -7.52 1.06
CA SER A 39 -2.15 -8.45 0.00
C SER A 39 -0.75 -8.99 0.25
N SER A 40 -0.45 -10.16 -0.33
CA SER A 40 0.93 -10.64 -0.39
C SER A 40 1.76 -9.72 -1.29
N ALA A 41 2.96 -9.36 -0.86
CA ALA A 41 3.88 -8.59 -1.68
C ALA A 41 4.31 -9.42 -2.91
N PRO A 42 4.18 -8.86 -4.14
CA PRO A 42 4.61 -9.55 -5.35
C PRO A 42 6.12 -9.85 -5.30
N SER A 43 6.51 -11.02 -5.80
CA SER A 43 7.92 -11.33 -5.96
C SER A 43 8.57 -10.37 -6.97
N PHE A 44 9.77 -9.89 -6.66
CA PHE A 44 10.61 -9.16 -7.61
C PHE A 44 11.96 -9.84 -7.79
N LYS A 45 12.63 -9.51 -8.90
CA LYS A 45 14.04 -9.82 -9.14
C LYS A 45 14.70 -8.56 -9.67
N ALA A 46 15.70 -8.06 -8.97
CA ALA A 46 16.40 -6.84 -9.33
C ALA A 46 17.91 -7.02 -9.24
N LYS A 47 18.66 -6.22 -9.99
CA LYS A 47 20.10 -6.13 -9.85
C LYS A 47 20.44 -5.11 -8.78
N ASP A 48 21.21 -5.54 -7.79
CA ASP A 48 21.82 -4.65 -6.83
C ASP A 48 22.87 -3.80 -7.53
N LEU A 49 22.79 -2.47 -7.39
CA LEU A 49 23.64 -1.54 -8.14
C LEU A 49 25.08 -1.53 -7.65
N ALA A 50 25.34 -1.87 -6.38
CA ALA A 50 26.68 -1.84 -5.80
C ALA A 50 27.46 -3.12 -6.11
N SER A 51 26.80 -4.28 -5.98
CA SER A 51 27.43 -5.61 -6.09
C SER A 51 27.17 -6.31 -7.42
N GLY A 52 26.14 -5.89 -8.19
CA GLY A 52 25.68 -6.61 -9.39
C GLY A 52 24.95 -7.93 -9.11
N ALA A 53 24.81 -8.30 -7.83
CA ALA A 53 24.09 -9.49 -7.42
C ALA A 53 22.59 -9.38 -7.77
N THR A 54 21.97 -10.50 -8.12
CA THR A 54 20.51 -10.53 -8.23
C THR A 54 19.92 -10.63 -6.83
N ARG A 55 19.01 -9.72 -6.49
CA ARG A 55 18.22 -9.73 -5.26
C ARG A 55 16.78 -10.07 -5.56
N THR A 56 16.15 -10.79 -4.64
CA THR A 56 14.74 -11.14 -4.71
C THR A 56 14.02 -10.76 -3.43
N LEU A 57 12.69 -10.67 -3.47
CA LEU A 57 11.91 -10.48 -2.25
C LEU A 57 12.12 -11.63 -1.24
N ALA A 58 12.37 -12.84 -1.72
CA ALA A 58 12.57 -14.01 -0.86
C ALA A 58 13.83 -13.89 0.02
N ASP A 59 14.82 -13.10 -0.41
CA ASP A 59 16.06 -12.87 0.33
C ASP A 59 15.82 -12.15 1.67
N TYR A 60 14.66 -11.49 1.82
CA TYR A 60 14.26 -10.72 3.00
C TYR A 60 13.17 -11.40 3.85
N ARG A 61 12.88 -12.69 3.61
CA ARG A 61 11.88 -13.40 4.43
C ARG A 61 12.26 -13.40 5.90
N GLY A 62 11.25 -13.31 6.77
CA GLY A 62 11.45 -13.22 8.22
C GLY A 62 11.85 -11.83 8.71
N GLN A 63 12.07 -10.85 7.82
CA GLN A 63 12.38 -9.48 8.17
C GLN A 63 11.18 -8.57 7.93
N VAL A 64 11.09 -7.47 8.70
CA VAL A 64 10.20 -6.36 8.36
C VAL A 64 10.92 -5.50 7.32
N VAL A 65 10.31 -5.29 6.16
CA VAL A 65 10.94 -4.61 5.02
C VAL A 65 10.23 -3.31 4.72
N LEU A 66 10.97 -2.21 4.72
CA LEU A 66 10.55 -0.95 4.12
C LEU A 66 11.06 -0.90 2.68
N LEU A 67 10.16 -1.08 1.72
CA LEU A 67 10.48 -1.01 0.29
C LEU A 67 10.07 0.35 -0.26
N ASN A 68 11.03 1.08 -0.82
CA ASN A 68 10.80 2.36 -1.48
C ASN A 68 11.07 2.22 -2.99
N VAL A 69 10.06 2.53 -3.81
CA VAL A 69 10.12 2.49 -5.27
C VAL A 69 10.08 3.91 -5.80
N TRP A 70 11.10 4.28 -6.57
CA TRP A 70 11.24 5.62 -7.13
C TRP A 70 11.98 5.56 -8.47
N ALA A 71 11.88 6.66 -9.22
CA ALA A 71 12.67 6.90 -10.41
C ALA A 71 12.90 8.40 -10.57
N THR A 72 13.94 8.80 -11.30
CA THR A 72 14.28 10.21 -11.56
C THR A 72 13.19 10.97 -12.32
N TRP A 73 12.37 10.26 -13.07
CA TRP A 73 11.23 10.78 -13.82
C TRP A 73 9.88 10.62 -13.10
N CYS A 74 9.88 10.06 -11.89
CA CYS A 74 8.65 9.88 -11.11
C CYS A 74 8.40 11.08 -10.22
N GLY A 75 7.18 11.63 -10.26
CA GLY A 75 6.83 12.81 -9.46
C GLY A 75 6.72 12.55 -7.95
N TYR A 76 6.32 11.33 -7.56
CA TYR A 76 6.15 10.94 -6.16
C TYR A 76 6.64 9.51 -5.95
N PRO A 77 7.40 9.23 -4.88
CA PRO A 77 7.81 7.87 -4.55
C PRO A 77 6.63 7.08 -3.99
N GLU A 78 6.68 5.77 -4.18
CA GLU A 78 5.76 4.84 -3.56
C GLU A 78 6.50 3.97 -2.55
N SER A 79 5.95 3.86 -1.34
CA SER A 79 6.56 3.13 -0.25
C SER A 79 5.63 2.07 0.31
N PHE A 80 6.21 0.92 0.63
CA PHE A 80 5.54 -0.24 1.18
C PHE A 80 6.22 -0.69 2.47
N VAL A 81 5.43 -1.01 3.49
CA VAL A 81 5.93 -1.75 4.66
C VAL A 81 5.40 -3.18 4.54
N ILE A 82 6.32 -4.14 4.52
CA ILE A 82 6.05 -5.56 4.39
C ILE A 82 6.43 -6.25 5.70
N ASP A 83 5.54 -7.06 6.25
CA ASP A 83 5.83 -7.83 7.46
C ASP A 83 6.74 -9.05 7.20
N ARG A 84 7.09 -9.76 8.26
CA ARG A 84 7.94 -10.97 8.20
C ARG A 84 7.35 -12.09 7.35
N GLY A 85 6.02 -12.13 7.22
CA GLY A 85 5.28 -13.12 6.42
C GLY A 85 5.24 -12.76 4.94
N GLY A 86 5.58 -11.53 4.57
CA GLY A 86 5.50 -11.03 3.20
C GLY A 86 4.18 -10.32 2.88
N THR A 87 3.37 -9.98 3.88
CA THR A 87 2.12 -9.23 3.68
C THR A 87 2.38 -7.73 3.76
N ILE A 88 1.76 -6.96 2.86
CA ILE A 88 1.84 -5.50 2.86
C ILE A 88 0.99 -4.94 4.00
N ARG A 89 1.62 -4.23 4.93
CA ARG A 89 0.96 -3.61 6.09
C ARG A 89 0.70 -2.12 5.90
N LYS A 90 1.47 -1.48 5.03
CA LYS A 90 1.27 -0.08 4.64
C LYS A 90 1.66 0.11 3.18
N LYS A 91 0.87 0.93 2.47
CA LYS A 91 1.14 1.45 1.13
C LYS A 91 0.95 2.96 1.17
N TRP A 92 1.90 3.73 0.67
CA TRP A 92 1.84 5.19 0.67
C TRP A 92 2.47 5.76 -0.60
N ILE A 93 1.76 6.67 -1.27
CA ILE A 93 2.21 7.35 -2.47
C ILE A 93 2.44 8.81 -2.07
N SER A 94 3.70 9.24 -2.02
CA SER A 94 4.24 10.57 -1.63
C SER A 94 5.30 10.48 -0.51
N ALA A 95 5.86 11.62 -0.13
CA ALA A 95 6.73 11.75 1.02
C ALA A 95 5.98 11.39 2.32
N THR A 96 6.67 10.76 3.26
CA THR A 96 6.13 10.46 4.59
C THR A 96 7.25 10.57 5.62
N ASP A 97 6.91 11.07 6.80
CA ASP A 97 7.84 11.08 7.93
C ASP A 97 7.84 9.73 8.63
N TRP A 98 8.85 8.90 8.32
CA TRP A 98 9.06 7.59 8.94
C TRP A 98 9.41 7.67 10.43
N ASN A 99 9.73 8.85 10.96
CA ASN A 99 9.96 9.06 12.39
C ASN A 99 8.71 9.49 13.17
N SER A 100 7.57 9.70 12.49
CA SER A 100 6.33 10.06 13.17
C SER A 100 5.90 8.97 14.18
N PRO A 101 5.21 9.35 15.28
CA PRO A 101 4.78 8.39 16.31
C PRO A 101 3.96 7.22 15.74
N GLY A 102 3.10 7.48 14.75
CA GLY A 102 2.29 6.44 14.11
C GLY A 102 3.12 5.43 13.31
N ASN A 103 4.13 5.90 12.57
CA ASN A 103 5.02 5.01 11.82
C ASN A 103 5.89 4.18 12.77
N ARG A 104 6.41 4.79 13.84
CA ARG A 104 7.18 4.06 14.85
C ARG A 104 6.34 3.00 15.56
N ALA A 105 5.11 3.32 15.95
CA ALA A 105 4.19 2.36 16.55
C ALA A 105 3.92 1.17 15.60
N LEU A 106 3.75 1.42 14.31
CA LEU A 106 3.62 0.36 13.30
C LEU A 106 4.87 -0.53 13.26
N PHE A 107 6.08 0.05 13.22
CA PHE A 107 7.30 -0.76 13.22
C PHE A 107 7.49 -1.52 14.52
N ASP A 108 7.17 -0.93 15.67
CA ASP A 108 7.23 -1.61 16.97
C ASP A 108 6.29 -2.81 17.02
N GLU A 109 5.05 -2.67 16.53
CA GLU A 109 4.09 -3.76 16.38
C GLU A 109 4.66 -4.88 15.49
N LEU A 110 5.16 -4.54 14.30
CA LEU A 110 5.68 -5.52 13.35
C LEU A 110 6.97 -6.18 13.83
N LEU A 111 7.79 -5.45 14.58
CA LEU A 111 9.02 -5.96 15.18
C LEU A 111 8.76 -6.75 16.48
N GLY A 112 7.56 -6.63 17.08
CA GLY A 112 7.25 -7.23 18.38
C GLY A 112 7.98 -6.53 19.53
N THR A 113 8.36 -5.26 19.35
CA THR A 113 9.00 -4.44 20.39
C THR A 113 7.93 -3.92 21.34
N PRO A 114 8.16 -3.91 22.67
CA PRO A 114 7.23 -3.25 23.59
C PRO A 114 7.08 -1.78 23.21
N SER A 115 5.85 -1.35 22.92
CA SER A 115 5.54 0.04 22.56
C SER A 115 6.00 0.98 23.68
N GLY A 116 7.10 1.70 23.48
CA GLY A 116 7.71 2.56 24.51
C GLY A 116 9.18 2.27 24.83
N ALA A 117 9.84 1.32 24.14
CA ALA A 117 11.30 1.24 24.20
C ALA A 117 11.91 2.59 23.73
N PRO A 118 12.82 3.21 24.50
CA PRO A 118 13.38 4.50 24.14
C PRO A 118 14.03 4.40 22.77
N ALA A 119 13.63 5.30 21.85
CA ALA A 119 14.29 5.44 20.55
C ALA A 119 15.80 5.54 20.81
N ALA A 120 16.57 4.58 20.29
CA ALA A 120 18.02 4.54 20.46
C ALA A 120 18.59 5.94 20.23
N ALA A 121 19.26 6.48 21.26
CA ALA A 121 19.78 7.84 21.26
C ALA A 121 20.55 8.08 19.96
N LYS A 122 20.21 9.17 19.26
CA LYS A 122 20.90 9.58 18.03
C LYS A 122 22.40 9.58 18.30
N ALA A 123 23.15 8.78 17.55
CA ALA A 123 24.58 8.98 17.42
C ALA A 123 24.77 10.36 16.74
N THR A 124 25.15 11.34 17.55
CA THR A 124 25.71 12.61 17.08
C THR A 124 26.98 12.30 16.30
N TYR A 125 26.97 12.60 15.00
CA TYR A 125 28.20 12.79 14.23
C TYR A 125 28.83 14.14 14.59
#